data_AF-A0A9X2F6W5-F1
#
_entry.id   AF-A0A9X2F6W5-F1
#
_cell.length_a   1.000
_cell.length_b   1.000
_cell.length_c   1.000
_cell.angle_alpha   90.00
_cell.angle_beta   90.00
_cell.angle_gamma   90.00
#
_symmetry.space_group_name_H-M   'P 1'
#
loop_
_entity.id
_entity.type
_entity.pdbx_description
1 polymer ?
#
loop_
_entity_poly.entity_id
_entity_poly.type
_entity_poly.pdbx_seq_one_letter_code
_entity_poly.pdbx_strand_id
1 'polypeptide(L)'
;MKKLVLSFLFAFSLISMLPLISNAQCPMCKSSVESSIEEGGKKGTGLNNGILYLLAAPYIAVAGVGLLWYRNYRRKNISVNIPEQKLNLN
;
A
#
# COMPACT_ATOMS: atom_id res chain seq x y z
N MET A 1 8.28 25.01 27.03
CA MET A 1 9.10 24.54 25.88
C MET A 1 8.52 23.28 25.22
N LYS A 2 8.29 22.17 25.93
CA LYS A 2 7.77 20.92 25.33
C LYS A 2 6.44 21.07 24.56
N LYS A 3 5.49 21.85 25.09
CA LYS A 3 4.21 22.14 24.41
C LYS A 3 4.38 22.98 23.14
N LEU A 4 5.38 23.85 23.13
CA LEU A 4 5.73 24.68 21.97
C LEU A 4 6.38 23.83 20.87
N VAL A 5 7.31 22.94 21.26
CA VAL A 5 7.94 21.96 20.36
C VAL A 5 6.89 21.01 19.78
N LEU A 6 5.96 20.51 20.60
CA LEU A 6 4.90 19.61 20.15
C LEU A 6 3.93 20.32 19.18
N SER A 7 3.60 21.58 19.48
CA SER A 7 2.79 22.41 18.58
C SER A 7 3.50 22.68 17.26
N PHE A 8 4.82 22.91 17.28
CA PHE A 8 5.62 23.13 16.08
C PHE A 8 5.74 21.86 15.22
N LEU A 9 5.95 20.70 15.84
CA LEU A 9 5.97 19.40 15.15
C LEU A 9 4.62 19.05 14.52
N PHE A 10 3.52 19.34 15.23
CA PHE A 10 2.18 19.13 14.72
C PHE A 10 1.87 20.05 13.52
N ALA A 11 2.25 21.33 13.61
CA ALA A 11 2.11 22.28 12.50
C ALA A 11 2.96 21.86 11.28
N PHE A 12 4.21 21.41 11.50
CA PHE A 12 5.08 20.91 10.43
C PHE A 12 4.52 19.66 9.74
N SER A 13 3.94 18.74 10.51
CA SER A 13 3.27 17.53 9.99
C SER A 13 2.06 17.89 9.12
N LEU A 14 1.23 18.83 9.57
CA LEU A 14 0.08 19.33 8.80
C LEU A 14 0.50 20.02 7.50
N ILE A 15 1.57 20.82 7.52
CA ILE A 15 2.11 21.49 6.33
C ILE A 15 2.71 20.49 5.33
N SER A 16 3.30 19.39 5.82
CA SER A 16 3.89 18.35 4.96
C SER A 16 2.85 17.50 4.22
N MET A 17 1.59 17.54 4.67
CA MET A 17 0.46 16.88 4.00
C MET A 17 -0.23 17.78 2.97
N LEU A 18 0.18 19.05 2.84
CA LEU A 18 -0.32 19.93 1.79
C LEU A 18 0.18 19.40 0.43
N PRO A 19 -0.70 19.21 -0.56
CA PRO A 19 -0.23 18.91 -1.90
C PRO A 19 0.56 20.13 -2.40
N LEU A 20 1.89 20.00 -2.54
CA LEU A 20 2.60 20.87 -3.47
C LEU A 20 1.87 20.75 -4.79
N ILE A 21 1.62 21.88 -5.45
CA ILE A 21 1.11 21.92 -6.81
C ILE A 21 2.18 21.25 -7.70
N SER A 22 2.16 19.92 -7.70
CA SER A 22 2.99 19.11 -8.57
C SER A 22 2.19 19.04 -9.85
N ASN A 23 2.50 19.94 -10.79
CA ASN A 23 2.27 19.62 -12.19
C ASN A 23 3.03 18.32 -12.42
N ALA A 24 2.32 17.19 -12.42
CA ALA A 24 2.79 15.81 -12.54
C ALA A 24 4.28 15.60 -12.22
N GLN A 25 4.63 14.94 -11.11
CA GLN A 25 5.99 14.47 -10.82
C GLN A 25 6.45 13.34 -11.79
N CYS A 26 6.35 13.58 -13.09
CA CYS A 26 7.04 12.91 -14.19
C CYS A 26 6.99 13.85 -15.42
N PRO A 27 7.73 14.97 -15.44
CA PRO A 27 7.90 15.78 -16.66
C PRO A 27 8.47 14.96 -17.82
N MET A 28 9.20 13.86 -17.54
CA MET A 28 9.73 12.92 -18.53
C MET A 28 8.67 12.04 -19.20
N CYS A 29 7.71 11.49 -18.45
CA CYS A 29 6.69 10.61 -19.03
C CYS A 29 5.62 11.40 -19.80
N LYS A 30 5.31 12.62 -19.34
CA LYS A 30 4.37 13.50 -20.04
C LYS A 30 4.98 14.02 -21.35
N SER A 31 6.20 14.56 -21.33
CA SER A 31 6.84 15.10 -22.52
C SER A 31 7.06 14.04 -23.60
N SER A 32 7.49 12.83 -23.21
CA SER A 32 7.72 11.74 -24.16
C SER A 32 6.42 11.21 -24.80
N VAL A 33 5.30 11.27 -24.09
CA VAL A 33 3.99 10.89 -24.64
C VAL A 33 3.45 11.99 -25.55
N GLU A 34 3.57 13.25 -25.14
CA GLU A 34 3.12 14.42 -25.89
C GLU A 34 3.88 14.53 -27.22
N SER A 35 5.21 14.40 -27.22
CA SER A 35 6.01 14.36 -28.45
C SER A 35 5.73 13.15 -29.34
N SER A 36 5.42 11.99 -28.74
CA SER A 36 5.02 10.81 -29.52
C SER A 36 3.65 10.98 -30.17
N ILE A 37 2.72 11.70 -29.54
CA ILE A 37 1.38 11.97 -30.10
C ILE A 37 1.46 13.02 -31.21
N GLU A 38 2.29 14.06 -31.04
CA GLU A 38 2.53 15.08 -32.08
C GLU A 38 3.14 14.49 -33.36
N GLU A 39 3.95 13.44 -33.25
CA GLU A 39 4.50 12.67 -34.38
C GLU A 39 3.52 11.59 -34.93
N GLY A 40 2.27 11.54 -34.45
CA GLY A 40 1.24 10.58 -34.90
C GLY A 40 1.29 9.20 -34.22
N GLY A 41 2.10 9.04 -33.18
CA GLY A 41 2.27 7.83 -32.40
C GLY A 41 1.22 7.65 -31.29
N LYS A 42 0.88 6.39 -30.98
CA LYS A 42 -0.17 6.02 -29.99
C LYS A 42 0.37 5.70 -28.59
N LYS A 43 1.55 6.20 -28.22
CA LYS A 43 2.22 5.81 -26.95
C LYS A 43 1.49 6.27 -25.68
N GLY A 44 0.58 7.26 -25.80
CA GLY A 44 -0.21 7.74 -24.65
C GLY A 44 -1.34 6.81 -24.18
N THR A 45 -1.92 5.99 -25.04
CA THR A 45 -3.04 5.11 -24.67
C THR A 45 -2.62 3.91 -23.82
N GLY A 46 -1.34 3.50 -23.86
CA GLY A 46 -0.82 2.38 -23.06
C GLY A 46 -0.34 2.76 -21.65
N LEU A 47 -0.07 4.05 -21.40
CA LEU A 47 0.57 4.49 -20.15
C LEU A 47 -0.35 4.34 -18.93
N ASN A 48 -1.63 4.67 -19.05
CA ASN A 48 -2.60 4.54 -17.96
C ASN A 48 -2.75 3.08 -17.52
N ASN A 49 -2.72 2.14 -18.46
CA ASN A 49 -2.74 0.71 -18.17
C ASN A 49 -1.44 0.26 -17.47
N GLY A 50 -0.29 0.82 -17.87
CA GLY A 50 1.00 0.57 -17.21
C GLY A 50 1.02 1.05 -15.75
N ILE A 51 0.48 2.23 -15.46
CA ILE A 51 0.37 2.76 -14.09
C ILE A 51 -0.52 1.86 -13.22
N LEU A 52 -1.69 1.45 -13.74
CA LEU A 52 -2.58 0.53 -13.04
C LEU A 52 -1.92 -0.83 -12.79
N TYR A 53 -1.15 -1.35 -13.76
CA TYR A 53 -0.43 -2.61 -13.61
C TYR A 53 0.65 -2.55 -12.52
N LEU A 54 1.47 -1.48 -12.52
CA LEU A 54 2.50 -1.25 -11.51
C LEU A 54 1.91 -1.02 -10.13
N LEU A 55 0.75 -0.34 -10.04
CA LEU A 55 0.02 -0.15 -8.79
C LEU A 55 -0.57 -1.47 -8.27
N ALA A 56 -1.13 -2.31 -9.15
CA ALA A 56 -1.76 -3.58 -8.77
C ALA A 56 -0.74 -4.64 -8.34
N ALA A 57 0.43 -4.67 -8.96
CA ALA A 57 1.49 -5.66 -8.72
C ALA A 57 1.84 -5.88 -7.22
N PRO A 58 2.12 -4.84 -6.40
CA PRO A 58 2.44 -5.04 -4.99
C PRO A 58 1.27 -5.64 -4.19
N TYR A 59 0.03 -5.24 -4.47
CA TYR A 59 -1.14 -5.80 -3.76
C TYR A 59 -1.35 -7.27 -4.10
N ILE A 60 -1.21 -7.65 -5.38
CA ILE A 60 -1.32 -9.03 -5.82
C ILE A 60 -0.20 -9.89 -5.20
N ALA A 61 1.03 -9.38 -5.15
CA ALA A 61 2.15 -10.08 -4.54
C ALA A 61 1.91 -10.33 -3.04
N VAL A 62 1.46 -9.32 -2.29
CA VAL A 62 1.14 -9.45 -0.86
C VAL A 62 -0.02 -10.44 -0.64
N ALA A 63 -1.08 -10.36 -1.46
CA ALA A 63 -2.19 -11.29 -1.38
C ALA A 63 -1.75 -12.74 -1.65
N GLY A 64 -0.88 -12.96 -2.65
CA GLY A 64 -0.31 -14.27 -2.96
C GLY A 64 0.50 -14.85 -1.79
N VAL A 65 1.43 -14.07 -1.24
CA VAL A 65 2.23 -14.47 -0.08
C VAL A 65 1.35 -14.75 1.14
N GLY A 66 0.38 -13.89 1.42
CA GLY A 66 -0.55 -14.04 2.54
C GLY A 66 -1.41 -15.31 2.43
N LEU A 67 -1.89 -15.62 1.22
CA LEU A 67 -2.65 -16.86 0.98
C LEU A 67 -1.78 -18.11 1.15
N LEU A 68 -0.54 -18.11 0.65
CA LEU A 68 0.40 -19.22 0.84
C LEU A 68 0.73 -19.43 2.31
N TRP A 69 1.02 -18.34 3.04
CA TRP A 69 1.27 -18.37 4.48
C TRP A 69 0.08 -18.95 5.23
N TYR A 70 -1.12 -18.45 4.98
CA TYR A 70 -2.34 -18.90 5.64
C TYR A 70 -2.62 -20.39 5.41
N ARG A 71 -2.41 -20.87 4.18
CA ARG A 71 -2.58 -22.29 3.85
C ARG A 71 -1.54 -23.17 4.53
N ASN A 72 -0.30 -22.72 4.62
CA ASN A 72 0.79 -23.51 5.21
C ASN A 72 0.77 -23.50 6.74
N TYR A 73 0.32 -22.41 7.36
CA TYR A 73 0.38 -22.20 8.81
C TYR A 73 -0.94 -22.48 9.55
N ARG A 74 -2.04 -22.75 8.83
CA ARG A 74 -3.26 -23.24 9.47
C ARG A 74 -3.03 -24.65 10.05
N ARG A 75 -2.86 -24.72 11.36
CA ARG A 75 -2.89 -25.97 12.14
C ARG A 75 -4.22 -26.68 11.87
N LYS A 76 -4.19 -27.81 11.17
CA LYS A 76 -5.34 -28.70 11.03
C LYS A 76 -5.52 -29.45 12.36
N ASN A 77 -6.68 -29.25 12.99
CA ASN A 77 -7.19 -29.98 14.16
C ASN A 77 -6.26 -29.98 15.39
N ILE A 78 -6.38 -28.94 16.21
CA ILE A 78 -6.02 -29.04 17.62
C ILE A 78 -7.14 -29.82 18.30
N SER A 79 -6.89 -31.10 18.60
CA SER A 79 -7.73 -31.84 19.54
C SER A 79 -7.55 -31.22 20.92
N VAL A 80 -8.48 -30.34 21.29
CA VAL A 80 -8.53 -29.78 22.64
C VAL A 80 -8.91 -30.92 23.58
N ASN A 81 -7.90 -31.54 24.19
CA ASN A 81 -8.10 -32.52 25.24
C ASN A 81 -8.33 -31.72 26.54
N ILE A 82 -9.59 -31.45 26.87
CA ILE A 82 -9.93 -30.85 28.17
C ILE A 82 -9.97 -32.01 29.17
N PRO A 83 -9.03 -32.09 30.13
CA PRO A 83 -9.17 -33.04 31.22
C PRO A 83 -10.42 -32.68 32.02
N GLU A 84 -11.33 -33.64 32.17
CA GLU A 84 -12.57 -33.57 32.97
C GLU A 84 -12.23 -33.53 34.47
N GLN A 85 -11.43 -32.55 34.89
CA GLN A 85 -11.15 -32.35 36.30
C GLN A 85 -12.28 -31.49 36.88
N LYS A 86 -13.12 -32.11 37.71
CA LYS A 86 -14.17 -31.41 38.44
C LYS A 86 -13.52 -30.38 39.35
N LEU A 87 -13.73 -29.10 39.05
CA LEU A 87 -13.28 -27.98 39.87
C LEU A 87 -13.98 -28.07 41.22
N ASN A 88 -13.28 -28.56 42.25
CA ASN A 88 -13.75 -28.54 43.62
C ASN A 88 -13.57 -27.12 44.16
N LEU A 89 -14.62 -26.33 44.02
CA LEU A 89 -14.76 -25.06 44.72
C LEU A 89 -15.17 -25.38 46.15
N ASN A 90 -14.21 -25.25 47.08
CA ASN A 90 -14.46 -25.22 48.53
C ASN A 90 -15.19 -23.94 48.93
#